data_AF-A0A374BM10-F1
#
_entry.id   AF-A0A374BM10-F1
#
_cell.length_a   1.000
_cell.length_b   1.000
_cell.length_c   1.000
_cell.angle_alpha   90.00
_cell.angle_beta   90.00
_cell.angle_gamma   90.00
#
_symmetry.space_group_name_H-M   'P 1'
#
loop_
_entity.id
_entity.type
_entity.pdbx_description
1 polymer ?
#
loop_
_entity_poly.entity_id
_entity_poly.type
_entity_poly.pdbx_seq_one_letter_code
_entity_poly.pdbx_strand_id
1 'polypeptide(L)'
;MKAYDINSKRHILEELIDNALLDSVKWVANRCTSQKPQEPDYMSALSTKFVKDLFNVLVAVFPYYDFSVLGVYCHQKPIVDIKQAKKTELGDILFVYADRKLKGEIVLNSLLLQAKVSSDPCLRVHQSERHQLELYKNWPQFTYCRAGNLNGKKRNILPKTINDGAQYLLIDDNSFTNGLYFRKGMFPMGCAIPDDILCINNSLSSELIDLLKLKSGRTFDSNPHTTEDEWSKMIWDLLKISTLKYSKRKNAQLKSFSRINECSHFCTEGMRDMTLLDEALGNYINIEDISDENCGVSVVLIESRLRSEKV
;
A
#
# COMPACT_ATOMS: atom_id res chain seq x y z
N MET A 1 13.41 9.14 -8.09
CA MET A 1 13.13 10.32 -8.93
C MET A 1 13.56 11.60 -8.23
N LYS A 2 14.00 12.63 -8.96
CA LYS A 2 14.27 13.95 -8.36
C LYS A 2 12.96 14.72 -8.15
N ALA A 3 12.81 15.37 -7.00
CA ALA A 3 11.61 16.15 -6.70
C ALA A 3 11.33 17.27 -7.72
N TYR A 4 12.37 17.86 -8.31
CA TYR A 4 12.24 18.86 -9.39
C TYR A 4 11.53 18.28 -10.62
N ASP A 5 11.92 17.09 -11.07
CA ASP A 5 11.33 16.43 -12.23
C ASP A 5 9.89 15.99 -11.96
N ILE A 6 9.60 15.53 -10.74
CA ILE A 6 8.23 15.21 -10.33
C ILE A 6 7.35 16.47 -10.34
N ASN A 7 7.84 17.58 -9.80
CA ASN A 7 7.09 18.83 -9.77
C ASN A 7 6.82 19.39 -11.18
N SER A 8 7.78 19.30 -12.10
CA SER A 8 7.59 19.78 -13.48
C SER A 8 6.55 18.97 -14.27
N LYS A 9 6.28 17.73 -13.85
CA LYS A 9 5.28 16.82 -14.44
C LYS A 9 4.03 16.64 -13.58
N ARG A 10 3.89 17.36 -12.46
CA ARG A 10 2.86 17.10 -11.42
C ARG A 10 1.44 17.05 -11.99
N HIS A 11 1.05 18.04 -12.79
CA HIS A 11 -0.30 18.09 -13.36
C HIS A 11 -0.62 16.83 -14.20
N ILE A 12 0.31 16.41 -15.07
CA ILE A 12 0.12 15.25 -15.93
C ILE A 12 0.08 13.96 -15.07
N LEU A 13 0.93 13.88 -14.04
CA LEU A 13 0.90 12.75 -13.10
C LEU A 13 -0.42 12.67 -12.35
N GLU A 14 -0.92 13.77 -11.80
CA GLU A 14 -2.19 13.81 -11.07
C GLU A 14 -3.32 13.30 -11.96
N GLU A 15 -3.43 13.83 -13.19
CA GLU A 15 -4.46 13.42 -14.15
C GLU A 15 -4.37 11.93 -14.53
N LEU A 16 -3.17 11.42 -14.84
CA LEU A 16 -2.98 10.02 -15.22
C LEU A 16 -3.25 9.07 -14.05
N ILE A 17 -2.82 9.43 -12.82
CA ILE A 17 -3.06 8.61 -11.62
C ILE A 17 -4.54 8.65 -11.24
N ASP A 18 -5.20 9.80 -11.32
CA ASP A 18 -6.63 9.94 -11.06
C ASP A 18 -7.47 9.09 -12.03
N ASN A 19 -7.11 9.07 -13.31
CA ASN A 19 -7.73 8.20 -14.30
C ASN A 19 -7.53 6.71 -13.96
N ALA A 20 -6.32 6.30 -13.55
CA ALA A 20 -6.05 4.92 -13.13
C ALA A 20 -6.83 4.51 -11.87
N LEU A 21 -7.00 5.44 -10.90
CA LEU A 21 -7.84 5.23 -9.72
C LEU A 21 -9.32 5.08 -10.10
N LEU A 22 -9.82 5.95 -10.96
CA LEU A 22 -11.20 5.90 -11.45
C LEU A 22 -11.48 4.58 -12.20
N ASP A 23 -10.54 4.13 -13.03
CA ASP A 23 -10.65 2.85 -13.73
C ASP A 23 -10.66 1.67 -12.77
N SER A 24 -9.96 1.75 -11.65
CA SER A 24 -9.99 0.74 -10.58
C SER A 24 -11.35 0.71 -9.87
N VAL A 25 -11.96 1.87 -9.60
CA VAL A 25 -13.32 1.95 -9.06
C VAL A 25 -14.35 1.38 -10.03
N LYS A 26 -14.30 1.75 -11.31
CA LYS A 26 -15.17 1.19 -12.35
C LYS A 26 -15.00 -0.31 -12.49
N TRP A 27 -13.76 -0.80 -12.41
CA TRP A 27 -13.43 -2.22 -12.46
C TRP A 27 -14.10 -3.00 -11.31
N VAL A 28 -14.12 -2.43 -10.10
CA VAL A 28 -14.84 -3.01 -8.95
C VAL A 28 -16.35 -3.01 -9.21
N ALA A 29 -16.93 -1.87 -9.58
CA ALA A 29 -18.36 -1.73 -9.83
C ALA A 29 -18.85 -2.73 -10.90
N ASN A 30 -18.09 -2.93 -11.97
CA ASN A 30 -18.40 -3.86 -13.04
C ASN A 30 -18.29 -5.34 -12.64
N ARG A 31 -17.57 -5.67 -11.56
CA ARG A 31 -17.39 -7.05 -11.07
C ARG A 31 -18.32 -7.39 -9.92
N CYS A 32 -18.62 -6.42 -9.07
CA CYS A 32 -19.58 -6.55 -7.97
C CYS A 32 -21.02 -6.39 -8.48
N THR A 33 -21.42 -7.23 -9.46
CA THR A 33 -22.73 -7.12 -10.11
C THR A 33 -23.88 -7.67 -9.27
N SER A 34 -23.58 -8.59 -8.33
CA SER A 34 -24.60 -9.25 -7.49
C SER A 34 -24.71 -8.69 -6.07
N GLN A 35 -23.72 -7.92 -5.61
CA GLN A 35 -23.70 -7.32 -4.27
C GLN A 35 -23.01 -5.96 -4.32
N LYS A 36 -23.37 -5.05 -3.42
CA LYS A 36 -22.71 -3.74 -3.31
C LYS A 36 -21.20 -3.93 -3.09
N PRO A 37 -20.33 -3.15 -3.76
CA PRO A 37 -18.90 -3.12 -3.45
C PRO A 37 -18.63 -2.90 -1.96
N GLN A 38 -17.62 -3.60 -1.45
CA GLN A 38 -17.15 -3.46 -0.06
C GLN A 38 -15.69 -2.98 -0.06
N GLU A 39 -15.24 -2.42 1.05
CA GLU A 39 -13.85 -2.02 1.30
C GLU A 39 -12.79 -3.01 0.74
N PRO A 40 -12.83 -4.33 1.03
CA PRO A 40 -11.89 -5.29 0.46
C PRO A 40 -11.90 -5.39 -1.08
N ASP A 41 -13.01 -5.09 -1.75
CA ASP A 41 -13.06 -5.09 -3.21
C ASP A 41 -12.19 -3.98 -3.78
N TYR A 42 -12.29 -2.77 -3.22
CA TYR A 42 -11.44 -1.65 -3.60
C TYR A 42 -9.97 -1.90 -3.27
N MET A 43 -9.65 -2.46 -2.11
CA MET A 43 -8.26 -2.78 -1.75
C MET A 43 -7.66 -3.83 -2.69
N SER A 44 -8.48 -4.80 -3.12
CA SER A 44 -8.05 -5.81 -4.10
C SER A 44 -7.79 -5.19 -5.46
N ALA A 45 -8.61 -4.23 -5.90
CA ALA A 45 -8.39 -3.51 -7.15
C ALA A 45 -7.15 -2.60 -7.08
N LEU A 46 -6.95 -1.91 -5.95
CA LEU A 46 -5.77 -1.07 -5.74
C LEU A 46 -4.48 -1.89 -5.80
N SER A 47 -4.44 -3.02 -5.12
CA SER A 47 -3.26 -3.90 -5.13
C SER A 47 -3.05 -4.56 -6.50
N THR A 48 -4.08 -5.19 -7.09
CA THR A 48 -3.90 -6.06 -8.27
C THR A 48 -3.98 -5.38 -9.63
N LYS A 49 -4.67 -4.25 -9.72
CA LYS A 49 -4.88 -3.48 -10.97
C LYS A 49 -4.20 -2.12 -10.90
N PHE A 50 -4.54 -1.29 -9.94
CA PHE A 50 -4.07 0.10 -9.90
C PHE A 50 -2.54 0.19 -9.85
N VAL A 51 -1.86 -0.65 -9.05
CA VAL A 51 -0.39 -0.62 -8.98
C VAL A 51 0.25 -0.87 -10.35
N LYS A 52 -0.38 -1.69 -11.23
CA LYS A 52 0.06 -1.91 -12.63
C LYS A 52 -0.09 -0.65 -13.46
N ASP A 53 -1.23 0.01 -13.33
CA ASP A 53 -1.52 1.23 -14.06
C ASP A 53 -0.60 2.38 -13.58
N LEU A 54 -0.40 2.53 -12.26
CA LEU A 54 0.53 3.47 -11.65
C LEU A 54 1.95 3.24 -12.17
N PHE A 55 2.40 1.98 -12.20
CA PHE A 55 3.70 1.63 -12.74
C PHE A 55 3.89 2.08 -14.19
N ASN A 56 2.92 1.78 -15.06
CA ASN A 56 2.96 2.16 -16.47
C ASN A 56 2.98 3.68 -16.65
N VAL A 57 2.21 4.41 -15.84
CA VAL A 57 2.24 5.88 -15.79
C VAL A 57 3.65 6.38 -15.44
N LEU A 58 4.26 5.82 -14.39
CA LEU A 58 5.60 6.23 -13.97
C LEU A 58 6.67 5.91 -15.00
N VAL A 59 6.62 4.75 -15.67
CA VAL A 59 7.57 4.41 -16.75
C VAL A 59 7.42 5.37 -17.93
N ALA A 60 6.18 5.70 -18.31
CA ALA A 60 5.92 6.62 -19.42
C ALA A 60 6.40 8.05 -19.11
N VAL A 61 6.22 8.53 -17.88
CA VAL A 61 6.59 9.90 -17.47
C VAL A 61 8.07 10.01 -17.09
N PHE A 62 8.65 8.96 -16.52
CA PHE A 62 10.01 8.92 -15.99
C PHE A 62 10.84 7.76 -16.58
N PRO A 63 11.01 7.70 -17.91
CA PRO A 63 11.67 6.57 -18.58
C PRO A 63 13.18 6.47 -18.29
N TYR A 64 13.77 7.43 -17.57
CA TYR A 64 15.20 7.46 -17.21
C TYR A 64 15.45 7.33 -15.71
N TYR A 65 14.44 6.94 -14.93
CA TYR A 65 14.58 6.58 -13.53
C TYR A 65 14.48 5.08 -13.27
N ASP A 66 15.31 4.57 -12.35
CA ASP A 66 15.22 3.21 -11.82
C ASP A 66 14.42 3.25 -10.50
N PHE A 67 13.27 2.56 -10.49
CA PHE A 67 12.37 2.57 -9.37
C PHE A 67 11.48 1.32 -9.29
N SER A 68 11.01 1.01 -8.10
CA SER A 68 9.95 0.01 -7.90
C SER A 68 8.76 0.64 -7.19
N VAL A 69 7.55 0.17 -7.53
CA VAL A 69 6.32 0.48 -6.79
C VAL A 69 5.61 -0.82 -6.43
N LEU A 70 5.05 -0.85 -5.24
CA LEU A 70 4.51 -2.07 -4.66
C LEU A 70 3.19 -1.75 -3.96
N GLY A 71 2.20 -2.62 -4.16
CA GLY A 71 0.96 -2.63 -3.40
C GLY A 71 0.77 -3.93 -2.66
N VAL A 72 0.59 -3.84 -1.35
CA VAL A 72 0.36 -4.98 -0.46
C VAL A 72 -1.06 -4.89 0.09
N TYR A 73 -1.88 -5.87 -0.23
CA TYR A 73 -3.22 -6.06 0.31
C TYR A 73 -3.14 -6.64 1.74
N CYS A 74 -3.47 -5.83 2.74
CA CYS A 74 -3.40 -6.15 4.18
C CYS A 74 -4.77 -6.33 4.85
N HIS A 75 -5.87 -6.28 4.10
CA HIS A 75 -7.20 -6.39 4.68
C HIS A 75 -7.39 -7.70 5.47
N GLN A 76 -8.04 -7.62 6.63
CA GLN A 76 -8.26 -8.69 7.63
C GLN A 76 -7.02 -9.18 8.37
N LYS A 77 -5.82 -8.98 7.81
CA LYS A 77 -4.56 -9.49 8.37
C LYS A 77 -3.36 -8.66 7.89
N PRO A 78 -2.42 -8.31 8.78
CA PRO A 78 -2.27 -8.88 10.11
C PRO A 78 -3.15 -8.22 11.18
N ILE A 79 -3.63 -9.03 12.13
CA ILE A 79 -4.29 -8.53 13.34
C ILE A 79 -3.24 -8.34 14.43
N VAL A 80 -3.30 -7.20 15.11
CA VAL A 80 -2.43 -6.82 16.21
C VAL A 80 -3.21 -6.57 17.50
N ASP A 81 -2.57 -6.85 18.63
CA ASP A 81 -3.09 -6.61 19.96
C ASP A 81 -2.34 -5.43 20.60
N ILE A 82 -3.07 -4.34 20.79
CA ILE A 82 -2.63 -3.09 21.45
C ILE A 82 -3.03 -3.04 22.93
N LYS A 83 -3.41 -4.19 23.52
CA LYS A 83 -3.94 -4.33 24.89
C LYS A 83 -5.24 -3.57 25.13
N GLN A 84 -6.10 -3.51 24.12
CA GLN A 84 -7.47 -3.03 24.24
C GLN A 84 -8.49 -4.18 24.20
N ALA A 85 -9.76 -3.86 24.46
CA ALA A 85 -10.85 -4.85 24.47
C ALA A 85 -10.99 -5.62 23.15
N LYS A 86 -10.64 -4.99 22.01
CA LYS A 86 -10.69 -5.61 20.69
C LYS A 86 -9.33 -5.48 20.00
N LYS A 87 -8.90 -6.57 19.37
CA LYS A 87 -7.72 -6.62 18.50
C LYS A 87 -8.05 -6.00 17.15
N THR A 88 -7.08 -5.32 16.55
CA THR A 88 -7.29 -4.45 15.40
C THR A 88 -6.45 -4.89 14.21
N GLU A 89 -6.86 -4.53 12.99
CA GLU A 89 -6.06 -4.76 11.80
C GLU A 89 -4.93 -3.73 11.74
N LEU A 90 -3.75 -4.13 11.28
CA LEU A 90 -2.63 -3.19 11.18
C LEU A 90 -2.85 -2.13 10.09
N GLY A 91 -3.54 -2.50 9.01
CA GLY A 91 -3.89 -1.66 7.87
C GLY A 91 -4.55 -2.51 6.78
N ASP A 92 -5.15 -1.87 5.79
CA ASP A 92 -5.86 -2.55 4.69
C ASP A 92 -5.04 -2.63 3.39
N ILE A 93 -4.19 -1.65 3.15
CA ILE A 93 -3.25 -1.63 2.01
C ILE A 93 -1.95 -0.92 2.39
N LEU A 94 -0.83 -1.42 1.90
CA LEU A 94 0.48 -0.77 2.02
C LEU A 94 1.02 -0.47 0.63
N PHE A 95 1.38 0.79 0.37
CA PHE A 95 2.17 1.19 -0.79
C PHE A 95 3.64 1.30 -0.39
N VAL A 96 4.53 0.80 -1.25
CA VAL A 96 5.98 0.99 -1.09
C VAL A 96 6.56 1.55 -2.39
N TYR A 97 7.43 2.52 -2.24
CA TYR A 97 8.22 3.10 -3.30
C TYR A 97 9.70 2.87 -3.02
N ALA A 98 10.43 2.41 -4.03
CA ALA A 98 11.87 2.30 -3.99
C ALA A 98 12.47 3.13 -5.13
N ASP A 99 13.43 3.98 -4.80
CA ASP A 99 14.18 4.79 -5.75
C ASP A 99 15.63 4.36 -5.76
N ARG A 100 16.11 3.80 -6.87
CA ARG A 100 17.50 3.37 -7.01
C ARG A 100 18.32 4.48 -7.65
N LYS A 101 19.25 5.04 -6.88
CA LYS A 101 20.13 6.11 -7.34
C LYS A 101 21.32 5.53 -8.11
N LEU A 102 21.93 6.35 -8.97
CA LEU A 102 23.08 5.98 -9.81
C LEU A 102 24.30 5.44 -9.05
N LYS A 103 24.40 5.66 -7.74
CA LYS A 103 25.51 5.16 -6.88
C LYS A 103 25.19 3.86 -6.14
N GLY A 104 24.09 3.18 -6.49
CA GLY A 104 23.63 1.97 -5.80
C GLY A 104 22.93 2.23 -4.47
N GLU A 105 22.76 3.49 -4.06
CA GLU A 105 21.93 3.87 -2.93
C GLU A 105 20.45 3.64 -3.27
N ILE A 106 19.73 2.97 -2.38
CA ILE A 106 18.30 2.73 -2.51
C ILE A 106 17.59 3.53 -1.42
N VAL A 107 16.68 4.41 -1.83
CA VAL A 107 15.82 5.16 -0.91
C VAL A 107 14.44 4.53 -0.93
N LEU A 108 13.93 4.17 0.25
CA LEU A 108 12.67 3.46 0.40
C LEU A 108 11.66 4.33 1.16
N ASN A 109 10.41 4.31 0.70
CA ASN A 109 9.30 5.00 1.33
C ASN A 109 8.06 4.11 1.38
N SER A 110 7.23 4.30 2.40
CA SER A 110 6.05 3.47 2.64
C SER A 110 4.85 4.29 3.09
N LEU A 111 3.65 3.88 2.67
CA LEU A 111 2.38 4.46 3.10
C LEU A 111 1.38 3.34 3.40
N LEU A 112 1.04 3.19 4.67
CA LEU A 112 0.09 2.21 5.18
C LEU A 112 -1.29 2.86 5.36
N LEU A 113 -2.31 2.32 4.72
CA LEU A 113 -3.64 2.91 4.71
C LEU A 113 -4.66 1.98 5.35
N GLN A 114 -5.48 2.54 6.25
CA GLN A 114 -6.71 1.89 6.73
C GLN A 114 -7.89 2.44 5.94
N ALA A 115 -8.56 1.59 5.19
CA ALA A 115 -9.67 2.01 4.35
C ALA A 115 -10.97 2.18 5.14
N LYS A 116 -11.81 3.08 4.66
CA LYS A 116 -13.22 3.23 5.04
C LYS A 116 -14.02 3.67 3.83
N VAL A 117 -15.20 3.08 3.67
CA VAL A 117 -16.17 3.50 2.66
C VAL A 117 -17.07 4.57 3.26
N SER A 118 -17.27 5.68 2.54
CA SER A 118 -18.11 6.79 2.98
C SER A 118 -18.75 7.50 1.79
N SER A 119 -20.01 7.89 1.94
CA SER A 119 -20.69 8.78 0.99
C SER A 119 -20.47 10.26 1.29
N ASP A 120 -19.74 10.58 2.38
CA ASP A 120 -19.41 11.92 2.84
C ASP A 120 -17.88 12.09 2.89
N PRO A 121 -17.32 13.22 2.44
CA PRO A 121 -15.88 13.54 2.59
C PRO A 121 -15.39 13.58 4.04
N CYS A 122 -16.29 13.71 5.02
CA CYS A 122 -15.99 13.62 6.44
C CYS A 122 -16.76 12.45 7.09
N LEU A 123 -16.03 11.54 7.74
CA LEU A 123 -16.57 10.36 8.40
C LEU A 123 -16.25 10.38 9.89
N ARG A 124 -17.26 10.36 10.76
CA ARG A 124 -17.07 10.18 12.19
C ARG A 124 -16.72 8.72 12.50
N VAL A 125 -15.59 8.50 13.18
CA VAL A 125 -15.18 7.14 13.57
C VAL A 125 -16.20 6.55 14.56
N HIS A 126 -16.71 5.37 14.21
CA HIS A 126 -17.69 4.68 15.05
C HIS A 126 -17.06 4.22 16.38
N GLN A 127 -17.86 4.19 17.46
CA GLN A 127 -17.35 3.85 18.79
C GLN A 127 -16.71 2.44 18.84
N SER A 128 -17.25 1.50 18.07
CA SER A 128 -16.70 0.13 17.97
C SER A 128 -15.33 0.07 17.27
N GLU A 129 -14.87 1.14 16.61
CA GLU A 129 -13.62 1.24 15.86
C GLU A 129 -12.55 2.10 16.55
N ARG A 130 -12.81 2.54 17.79
CA ARG A 130 -11.87 3.36 18.57
C ARG A 130 -10.49 2.71 18.77
N HIS A 131 -10.44 1.39 18.84
CA HIS A 131 -9.21 0.61 18.89
C HIS A 131 -8.33 0.75 17.63
N GLN A 132 -8.95 0.82 16.44
CA GLN A 132 -8.25 1.10 15.18
C GLN A 132 -7.72 2.53 15.16
N LEU A 133 -8.53 3.49 15.62
CA LEU A 133 -8.12 4.89 15.71
C LEU A 133 -6.96 5.08 16.70
N GLU A 134 -6.98 4.40 17.85
CA GLU A 134 -5.89 4.43 18.82
C GLU A 134 -4.57 3.99 18.20
N LEU A 135 -4.59 2.90 17.43
CA LEU A 135 -3.38 2.40 16.76
C LEU A 135 -2.76 3.48 15.88
N TYR A 136 -3.57 4.20 15.11
CA TYR A 136 -3.12 5.20 14.14
C TYR A 136 -2.80 6.58 14.78
N LYS A 137 -3.43 6.94 15.90
CA LYS A 137 -3.14 8.19 16.62
C LYS A 137 -1.89 8.09 17.50
N ASN A 138 -1.70 6.96 18.18
CA ASN A 138 -0.73 6.87 19.27
C ASN A 138 0.35 5.79 19.06
N TRP A 139 0.18 4.90 18.08
CA TRP A 139 1.12 3.81 17.81
C TRP A 139 1.53 3.05 19.08
N PRO A 140 0.61 2.62 19.96
CA PRO A 140 0.95 1.87 21.15
C PRO A 140 1.75 0.62 20.78
N GLN A 141 2.58 0.14 21.71
CA GLN A 141 3.26 -1.12 21.51
C GLN A 141 2.23 -2.23 21.24
N PHE A 142 2.45 -3.00 20.18
CA PHE A 142 1.51 -4.04 19.77
C PHE A 142 2.18 -5.40 19.60
N THR A 143 1.36 -6.45 19.65
CA THR A 143 1.78 -7.84 19.42
C THR A 143 1.00 -8.42 18.25
N TYR A 144 1.69 -9.01 17.27
CA TYR A 144 1.03 -9.71 16.17
C TYR A 144 0.27 -10.93 16.69
N CYS A 145 -1.00 -11.06 16.30
CA CYS A 145 -1.88 -12.17 16.71
C CYS A 145 -2.33 -13.06 15.55
N ARG A 146 -2.45 -12.49 14.35
CA ARG A 146 -2.92 -13.21 13.15
C ARG A 146 -2.09 -12.82 11.93
N ALA A 147 -0.81 -13.17 12.00
CA ALA A 147 0.26 -12.78 11.08
C ALA A 147 1.21 -13.96 10.77
N GLY A 148 0.76 -15.20 10.93
CA GLY A 148 1.56 -16.40 10.67
C GLY A 148 2.78 -16.52 11.56
N ASN A 149 3.96 -16.67 10.95
CA ASN A 149 5.25 -16.77 11.65
C ASN A 149 5.65 -15.53 12.46
N LEU A 150 4.94 -14.41 12.30
CA LEU A 150 5.12 -13.23 13.13
C LEU A 150 4.28 -13.25 14.41
N ASN A 151 3.37 -14.22 14.60
CA ASN A 151 2.53 -14.31 15.80
C ASN A 151 3.37 -14.29 17.08
N GLY A 152 2.96 -13.47 18.06
CA GLY A 152 3.67 -13.26 19.32
C GLY A 152 4.81 -12.23 19.24
N LYS A 153 5.27 -11.86 18.05
CA LYS A 153 6.28 -10.81 17.87
C LYS A 153 5.70 -9.45 18.24
N LYS A 154 6.52 -8.61 18.88
CA LYS A 154 6.13 -7.29 19.36
C LYS A 154 6.80 -6.20 18.52
N ARG A 155 6.11 -5.07 18.38
CA ARG A 155 6.63 -3.85 17.74
C ARG A 155 6.35 -2.63 18.59
N ASN A 156 7.31 -1.71 18.60
CA ASN A 156 7.23 -0.48 19.36
C ASN A 156 7.57 0.72 18.46
N ILE A 157 6.62 1.12 17.61
CA ILE A 157 6.82 2.20 16.64
C ILE A 157 6.97 3.54 17.37
N LEU A 158 7.99 4.32 17.02
CA LEU A 158 8.19 5.69 17.49
C LEU A 158 8.13 6.66 16.30
N PRO A 159 7.74 7.93 16.48
CA PRO A 159 7.19 8.51 17.71
C PRO A 159 5.77 7.98 18.01
N LYS A 160 5.32 8.12 19.27
CA LYS A 160 3.96 7.73 19.74
C LYS A 160 2.91 8.77 19.37
N THR A 161 2.83 9.08 18.08
CA THR A 161 1.95 10.11 17.55
C THR A 161 1.63 9.82 16.09
N ILE A 162 0.66 10.57 15.56
CA ILE A 162 0.28 10.58 14.15
C ILE A 162 1.53 10.85 13.31
N ASN A 163 1.71 10.07 12.25
CA ASN A 163 2.77 10.29 11.28
C ASN A 163 2.28 10.00 9.87
N ASP A 164 2.93 10.61 8.88
CA ASP A 164 2.52 10.53 7.47
C ASP A 164 2.70 9.13 6.86
N GLY A 165 3.40 8.23 7.56
CA GLY A 165 3.55 6.83 7.18
C GLY A 165 2.28 6.01 7.26
N ALA A 166 1.30 6.41 8.08
CA ALA A 166 0.00 5.76 8.07
C ALA A 166 -1.18 6.70 8.23
N GLN A 167 -2.18 6.49 7.38
CA GLN A 167 -3.33 7.37 7.23
C GLN A 167 -4.60 6.55 7.01
N TYR A 168 -5.75 7.21 7.09
CA TYR A 168 -7.00 6.62 6.62
C TYR A 168 -7.19 6.87 5.12
N LEU A 169 -7.79 5.93 4.42
CA LEU A 169 -8.22 6.06 3.04
C LEU A 169 -9.75 6.06 3.00
N LEU A 170 -10.34 7.18 2.61
CA LEU A 170 -11.78 7.31 2.40
C LEU A 170 -12.10 7.03 0.94
N ILE A 171 -13.04 6.11 0.72
CA ILE A 171 -13.48 5.64 -0.59
C ILE A 171 -14.90 6.13 -0.81
N ASP A 172 -15.10 6.88 -1.90
CA ASP A 172 -16.42 7.36 -2.30
C ASP A 172 -17.24 6.19 -2.88
N ASP A 173 -18.34 5.83 -2.20
CA ASP A 173 -19.32 4.86 -2.69
C ASP A 173 -20.61 5.49 -3.22
N ASN A 174 -20.67 6.82 -3.30
CA ASN A 174 -21.84 7.49 -3.81
C ASN A 174 -21.90 7.31 -5.32
N SER A 175 -22.92 6.59 -5.79
CA SER A 175 -23.12 6.27 -7.21
C SER A 175 -23.27 7.50 -8.11
N PHE A 176 -23.68 8.64 -7.56
CA PHE A 176 -23.84 9.90 -8.29
C PHE A 176 -22.56 10.71 -8.40
N THR A 177 -21.61 10.52 -7.47
CA THR A 177 -20.33 11.22 -7.49
C THR A 177 -19.18 10.33 -7.90
N ASN A 178 -19.22 9.01 -7.70
CA ASN A 178 -18.41 7.91 -8.27
C ASN A 178 -17.04 8.29 -8.87
N GLY A 179 -16.24 9.10 -8.17
CA GLY A 179 -14.96 9.60 -8.69
C GLY A 179 -15.02 10.60 -9.85
N LEU A 180 -16.16 11.26 -10.04
CA LEU A 180 -16.33 12.40 -10.93
C LEU A 180 -15.50 13.58 -10.43
N TYR A 181 -14.47 13.89 -11.21
CA TYR A 181 -13.58 15.03 -11.02
C TYR A 181 -14.22 16.36 -11.45
N PHE A 182 -15.47 16.61 -11.06
CA PHE A 182 -16.19 17.81 -11.51
C PHE A 182 -15.82 19.08 -10.73
N ARG A 183 -15.28 18.93 -9.50
CA ARG A 183 -14.86 20.06 -8.65
C ARG A 183 -13.64 19.68 -7.83
N LYS A 184 -12.82 20.69 -7.48
CA LYS A 184 -11.74 20.58 -6.49
C LYS A 184 -12.30 19.98 -5.19
N GLY A 185 -11.80 18.82 -4.77
CA GLY A 185 -12.27 18.10 -3.58
C GLY A 185 -13.18 16.89 -3.84
N MET A 186 -13.51 16.57 -5.10
CA MET A 186 -14.21 15.34 -5.46
C MET A 186 -13.22 14.32 -6.02
N PHE A 187 -12.95 13.26 -5.26
CA PHE A 187 -12.02 12.20 -5.63
C PHE A 187 -12.66 10.83 -5.37
N PRO A 188 -12.39 9.80 -6.21
CA PRO A 188 -12.84 8.45 -5.91
C PRO A 188 -12.28 7.93 -4.58
N MET A 189 -11.08 8.41 -4.23
CA MET A 189 -10.33 7.98 -3.05
C MET A 189 -9.48 9.15 -2.53
N GLY A 190 -9.52 9.39 -1.22
CA GLY A 190 -8.78 10.46 -0.56
C GLY A 190 -8.22 10.04 0.79
N CYS A 191 -7.10 10.64 1.18
CA CYS A 191 -6.43 10.33 2.44
C CYS A 191 -6.86 11.30 3.54
N ALA A 192 -7.06 10.76 4.74
CA ALA A 192 -7.45 11.50 5.93
C ALA A 192 -6.44 11.25 7.05
N ILE A 193 -6.11 12.31 7.78
CA ILE A 193 -5.31 12.20 9.00
C ILE A 193 -6.15 11.51 10.07
N PRO A 194 -5.56 10.61 10.88
CA PRO A 194 -6.25 9.98 12.00
C PRO A 194 -6.83 10.99 13.00
N ASP A 195 -8.16 11.09 13.04
CA ASP A 195 -8.88 11.86 14.05
C ASP A 195 -10.28 11.28 14.31
N ASP A 196 -10.97 11.81 15.32
CA ASP A 196 -12.34 11.41 15.67
C ASP A 196 -13.32 11.63 14.50
N ILE A 197 -13.05 12.64 13.68
CA ILE A 197 -13.71 12.91 12.41
C ILE A 197 -12.64 12.86 11.32
N LEU A 198 -12.69 11.82 10.49
CA LEU A 198 -11.81 11.64 9.35
C LEU A 198 -12.31 12.52 8.22
N CYS A 199 -11.59 13.59 7.88
CA CYS A 199 -11.89 14.40 6.70
C CYS A 199 -10.79 14.20 5.66
N ILE A 200 -11.18 14.14 4.38
CA ILE A 200 -10.22 14.07 3.28
C ILE A 200 -9.36 15.34 3.27
N ASN A 201 -8.05 15.15 3.43
CA ASN A 201 -7.07 16.24 3.37
C ASN A 201 -6.54 16.40 1.94
N ASN A 202 -6.22 15.29 1.29
CA ASN A 202 -5.66 15.23 -0.06
C ASN A 202 -6.28 14.05 -0.83
N SER A 203 -6.24 14.14 -2.16
CA SER A 203 -6.54 12.99 -3.02
C SER A 203 -5.48 11.90 -2.85
N LEU A 204 -5.85 10.63 -3.09
CA LEU A 204 -4.88 9.54 -3.10
C LEU A 204 -3.80 9.77 -4.18
N SER A 205 -4.14 10.36 -5.32
CA SER A 205 -3.16 10.72 -6.36
C SER A 205 -2.10 11.71 -5.87
N SER A 206 -2.52 12.77 -5.17
CA SER A 206 -1.61 13.77 -4.61
C SER A 206 -0.69 13.14 -3.56
N GLU A 207 -1.24 12.30 -2.67
CA GLU A 207 -0.47 11.58 -1.66
C GLU A 207 0.55 10.63 -2.27
N LEU A 208 0.18 9.89 -3.33
CA LEU A 208 1.12 9.01 -4.04
C LEU A 208 2.22 9.81 -4.75
N ILE A 209 1.92 10.97 -5.33
CA ILE A 209 2.95 11.84 -5.90
C ILE A 209 3.89 12.36 -4.82
N ASP A 210 3.35 12.73 -3.66
CA ASP A 210 4.15 13.19 -2.54
C ASP A 210 4.92 12.04 -1.86
N LEU A 211 4.45 10.80 -1.93
CA LEU A 211 5.19 9.57 -1.59
C LEU A 211 6.45 9.43 -2.45
N LEU A 212 6.35 9.62 -3.78
CA LEU A 212 7.49 9.58 -4.71
C LEU A 212 8.53 10.67 -4.41
N LYS A 213 8.08 11.79 -3.81
CA LYS A 213 8.92 12.93 -3.42
C LYS A 213 9.46 12.82 -2.00
N LEU A 214 9.11 11.76 -1.26
CA LEU A 214 9.42 11.61 0.17
C LEU A 214 8.84 12.74 1.04
N LYS A 215 7.71 13.31 0.62
CA LYS A 215 6.94 14.34 1.34
C LYS A 215 5.71 13.80 2.04
N SER A 216 5.23 12.64 1.61
CA SER A 216 4.21 11.82 2.28
C SER A 216 4.77 10.42 2.48
N GLY A 217 4.09 9.63 3.31
CA GLY A 217 4.59 8.34 3.77
C GLY A 217 5.68 8.50 4.83
N ARG A 218 6.33 7.39 5.13
CA ARG A 218 7.47 7.32 6.03
C ARG A 218 8.56 6.44 5.44
N THR A 219 9.77 6.99 5.40
CA THR A 219 10.96 6.28 4.94
C THR A 219 11.27 5.09 5.84
N PHE A 220 11.87 4.06 5.27
CA PHE A 220 12.32 2.90 6.02
C PHE A 220 13.69 2.41 5.52
N ASP A 221 14.43 1.76 6.40
CA ASP A 221 15.77 1.28 6.11
C ASP A 221 15.75 0.04 5.21
N SER A 222 16.74 -0.05 4.31
CA SER A 222 16.86 -1.15 3.35
C SER A 222 17.23 -2.49 3.97
N ASN A 223 17.78 -2.51 5.19
CA ASN A 223 18.16 -3.74 5.88
C ASN A 223 17.41 -3.90 7.21
N PRO A 224 16.47 -4.87 7.32
CA PRO A 224 15.71 -5.10 8.55
C PRO A 224 16.53 -5.63 9.73
N HIS A 225 17.73 -6.16 9.48
CA HIS A 225 18.57 -6.80 10.51
C HIS A 225 19.47 -5.82 11.24
N THR A 226 19.78 -4.68 10.63
CA THR A 226 20.70 -3.67 11.18
C THR A 226 19.99 -2.42 11.68
N THR A 227 18.74 -2.21 11.26
CA THR A 227 17.95 -1.05 11.69
C THR A 227 17.45 -1.24 13.12
N GLU A 228 17.46 -0.16 13.90
CA GLU A 228 16.75 -0.09 15.18
C GLU A 228 15.35 0.51 15.05
N ASP A 229 14.99 1.01 13.86
CA ASP A 229 13.68 1.59 13.60
C ASP A 229 12.62 0.48 13.47
N GLU A 230 11.75 0.39 14.47
CA GLU A 230 10.68 -0.61 14.50
C GLU A 230 9.64 -0.38 13.38
N TRP A 231 9.53 0.83 12.81
CA TRP A 231 8.72 1.07 11.61
C TRP A 231 9.30 0.32 10.42
N SER A 232 10.59 0.48 10.17
CA SER A 232 11.29 -0.27 9.13
C SER A 232 11.10 -1.77 9.30
N LYS A 233 11.28 -2.29 10.51
CA LYS A 233 11.05 -3.71 10.80
C LYS A 233 9.59 -4.15 10.58
N MET A 234 8.61 -3.29 10.85
CA MET A 234 7.18 -3.55 10.61
C MET A 234 6.84 -3.58 9.10
N ILE A 235 7.43 -2.68 8.30
CA ILE A 235 7.26 -2.70 6.85
C ILE A 235 7.83 -4.00 6.28
N TRP A 236 9.05 -4.38 6.67
CA TRP A 236 9.64 -5.67 6.25
C TRP A 236 8.84 -6.89 6.73
N ASP A 237 8.29 -6.84 7.94
CA ASP A 237 7.38 -7.86 8.44
C ASP A 237 6.16 -8.02 7.52
N LEU A 238 5.51 -6.91 7.14
CA LEU A 238 4.41 -6.91 6.19
C LEU A 238 4.85 -7.49 4.85
N LEU A 239 5.95 -7.00 4.27
CA LEU A 239 6.51 -7.52 3.02
C LEU A 239 6.73 -9.04 3.06
N LYS A 240 7.28 -9.57 4.16
CA LYS A 240 7.55 -11.00 4.33
C LYS A 240 6.29 -11.85 4.42
N ILE A 241 5.34 -11.53 5.30
CA ILE A 241 4.08 -12.31 5.40
C ILE A 241 3.24 -12.19 4.13
N SER A 242 3.59 -11.20 3.32
CA SER A 242 3.01 -10.88 2.04
C SER A 242 3.71 -11.58 0.84
N THR A 243 4.65 -12.52 1.05
CA THR A 243 5.12 -13.51 0.01
C THR A 243 4.58 -14.96 0.12
N LEU A 244 4.24 -15.41 1.34
CA LEU A 244 3.70 -16.74 1.73
C LEU A 244 2.26 -17.24 1.33
N LYS A 245 1.25 -16.46 0.88
CA LYS A 245 -0.13 -16.98 0.65
C LYS A 245 -1.03 -16.21 -0.34
N TYR A 246 -1.88 -16.94 -1.06
CA TYR A 246 -2.91 -16.44 -1.98
C TYR A 246 -4.08 -15.77 -1.24
N SER A 247 -4.52 -14.61 -1.72
CA SER A 247 -5.81 -14.02 -1.35
C SER A 247 -6.89 -14.38 -2.38
N LYS A 248 -8.14 -14.32 -1.94
CA LYS A 248 -9.33 -14.55 -2.76
C LYS A 248 -10.31 -13.43 -2.48
N ARG A 249 -10.99 -12.93 -3.52
CA ARG A 249 -12.08 -11.98 -3.32
C ARG A 249 -13.30 -12.37 -4.16
N LYS A 250 -14.17 -13.17 -3.54
CA LYS A 250 -15.37 -13.72 -4.20
C LYS A 250 -16.31 -12.62 -4.71
N ASN A 251 -16.48 -11.52 -3.96
CA ASN A 251 -17.42 -10.46 -4.32
C ASN A 251 -16.99 -9.72 -5.60
N ALA A 252 -15.71 -9.37 -5.72
CA ALA A 252 -15.11 -8.87 -6.96
C ALA A 252 -14.79 -9.98 -7.99
N GLN A 253 -15.32 -11.20 -7.81
CA GLN A 253 -15.10 -12.35 -8.70
C GLN A 253 -13.62 -12.71 -8.93
N LEU A 254 -12.73 -12.30 -8.04
CA LEU A 254 -11.33 -12.70 -8.06
C LEU A 254 -11.19 -14.10 -7.47
N LYS A 255 -10.80 -15.06 -8.33
CA LYS A 255 -10.30 -16.38 -7.90
C LYS A 255 -9.02 -16.21 -7.06
N SER A 256 -8.43 -17.30 -6.56
CA SER A 256 -7.14 -17.20 -5.86
C SER A 256 -6.12 -16.53 -6.75
N PHE A 257 -5.67 -15.33 -6.36
CA PHE A 257 -4.59 -14.65 -7.03
C PHE A 257 -3.27 -15.02 -6.35
N SER A 258 -2.33 -15.52 -7.16
CA SER A 258 -0.99 -15.98 -6.74
C SER A 258 -0.04 -14.82 -6.62
N ARG A 259 0.79 -14.84 -5.58
CA ARG A 259 1.93 -13.92 -5.45
C ARG A 259 3.03 -14.18 -6.47
N ILE A 260 3.19 -15.41 -6.97
CA ILE A 260 4.28 -15.77 -7.89
C ILE A 260 3.87 -15.60 -9.36
N ASN A 261 2.62 -15.91 -9.71
CA ASN A 261 2.14 -15.73 -11.09
C ASN A 261 1.58 -14.32 -11.37
N GLU A 262 1.24 -13.53 -10.34
CA GLU A 262 0.79 -12.13 -10.47
C GLU A 262 1.71 -11.11 -9.79
N CYS A 263 2.92 -11.51 -9.34
CA CYS A 263 4.10 -10.68 -9.60
C CYS A 263 4.18 -10.56 -11.13
N SER A 264 3.35 -9.68 -11.69
CA SER A 264 3.53 -9.24 -13.04
C SER A 264 4.81 -8.42 -12.97
N HIS A 265 5.93 -9.12 -13.10
CA HIS A 265 7.21 -8.58 -13.50
C HIS A 265 6.96 -7.91 -14.85
N PHE A 266 6.38 -6.71 -14.82
CA PHE A 266 6.34 -5.80 -15.96
C PHE A 266 7.74 -5.25 -16.10
N CYS A 267 8.63 -6.13 -16.57
CA CYS A 267 10.00 -5.80 -16.86
C CYS A 267 10.02 -4.98 -18.14
N THR A 268 10.53 -3.76 -18.06
CA THR A 268 11.17 -3.12 -19.21
C THR A 268 12.42 -3.93 -19.58
N GLU A 269 12.74 -4.05 -20.88
CA GLU A 269 13.87 -4.86 -21.36
C GLU A 269 15.18 -4.51 -20.62
N GLY A 270 15.70 -5.43 -19.79
CA GLY A 270 17.04 -5.29 -19.21
C GLY A 270 17.28 -5.68 -17.75
N MET A 271 16.59 -6.67 -17.18
CA MET A 271 16.91 -7.18 -15.84
C MET A 271 17.89 -8.38 -15.85
N ARG A 272 18.85 -8.36 -14.91
CA ARG A 272 19.39 -9.54 -14.22
C ARG A 272 18.46 -9.92 -13.06
N ASP A 273 18.51 -11.17 -12.60
CA ASP A 273 17.45 -11.95 -11.93
C ASP A 273 16.95 -11.57 -10.51
N MET A 274 17.38 -10.48 -9.85
CA MET A 274 16.97 -10.16 -8.46
C MET A 274 15.95 -9.02 -8.39
N THR A 275 14.89 -9.08 -7.59
CA THR A 275 13.89 -8.01 -7.30
C THR A 275 14.03 -7.40 -5.91
N LEU A 276 13.33 -6.30 -5.56
CA LEU A 276 13.23 -5.78 -4.18
C LEU A 276 12.71 -6.86 -3.21
N LEU A 277 11.85 -7.75 -3.71
CA LEU A 277 11.37 -8.90 -2.95
C LEU A 277 12.43 -9.99 -2.85
N ASP A 278 13.26 -10.22 -3.88
CA ASP A 278 14.41 -11.13 -3.77
C ASP A 278 15.49 -10.57 -2.83
N GLU A 279 15.66 -9.24 -2.76
CA GLU A 279 16.47 -8.56 -1.76
C GLU A 279 15.86 -8.72 -0.35
N ALA A 280 14.53 -8.57 -0.22
CA ALA A 280 13.78 -8.84 1.01
C ALA A 280 13.90 -10.30 1.47
N LEU A 281 13.93 -11.22 0.50
CA LEU A 281 13.88 -12.66 0.68
C LEU A 281 15.27 -13.30 0.79
N GLY A 282 16.37 -12.67 0.34
CA GLY A 282 17.77 -13.10 0.51
C GLY A 282 18.01 -14.63 0.66
N ASN A 283 18.87 -15.02 1.61
CA ASN A 283 19.18 -16.41 1.99
C ASN A 283 17.98 -17.21 2.58
N TYR A 284 16.75 -16.71 2.51
CA TYR A 284 15.57 -17.39 3.09
C TYR A 284 14.98 -18.47 2.19
N ILE A 285 15.79 -19.08 1.31
CA ILE A 285 15.45 -20.26 0.49
C ILE A 285 15.08 -21.48 1.37
N ASN A 286 15.46 -21.50 2.64
CA ASN A 286 15.10 -22.56 3.59
C ASN A 286 13.82 -22.28 4.39
N ILE A 287 12.76 -21.79 3.74
CA ILE A 287 11.41 -21.86 4.33
C ILE A 287 10.65 -22.95 3.58
N GLU A 288 11.19 -24.18 3.67
CA GLU A 288 10.34 -25.37 3.74
C GLU A 288 9.56 -25.27 5.05
N ASP A 289 8.28 -25.58 4.98
CA ASP A 289 7.26 -25.30 5.98
C ASP A 289 6.84 -23.83 6.07
N ILE A 290 5.60 -23.56 5.68
CA ILE A 290 4.58 -22.97 6.57
C ILE A 290 3.30 -22.79 5.71
N SER A 291 2.50 -23.85 5.65
CA SER A 291 1.08 -23.77 5.29
C SER A 291 0.27 -23.28 6.50
N ASP A 292 0.58 -22.11 7.06
CA ASP A 292 -0.19 -21.56 8.19
C ASP A 292 -1.41 -20.79 7.67
N GLU A 293 -2.59 -21.26 8.05
CA GLU A 293 -3.87 -20.65 7.70
C GLU A 293 -4.01 -19.20 8.21
N ASN A 294 -3.18 -18.79 9.16
CA ASN A 294 -3.20 -17.47 9.78
C ASN A 294 -2.51 -16.36 8.98
N CYS A 295 -1.73 -16.67 7.94
CA CYS A 295 -1.32 -15.69 6.92
C CYS A 295 -2.53 -15.38 6.01
N GLY A 296 -2.80 -14.12 5.68
CA GLY A 296 -3.86 -13.79 4.70
C GLY A 296 -3.78 -12.35 4.20
N VAL A 297 -2.55 -11.88 4.13
CA VAL A 297 -2.14 -10.72 3.34
C VAL A 297 -2.14 -11.17 1.86
N SER A 298 -1.99 -10.29 0.88
CA SER A 298 -1.50 -10.62 -0.47
C SER A 298 -0.71 -9.47 -1.07
N VAL A 299 0.14 -9.74 -2.06
CA VAL A 299 1.03 -8.73 -2.67
C VAL A 299 0.89 -8.77 -4.17
N VAL A 300 0.96 -7.58 -4.76
CA VAL A 300 1.29 -7.38 -6.16
C VAL A 300 2.48 -6.42 -6.23
N LEU A 301 3.65 -6.95 -6.56
CA LEU A 301 4.90 -6.19 -6.76
C LEU A 301 5.10 -5.89 -8.23
N ILE A 302 5.52 -4.66 -8.56
CA ILE A 302 5.83 -4.24 -9.93
C ILE A 302 7.07 -3.36 -9.95
N GLU A 303 8.08 -3.77 -10.72
CA GLU A 303 9.40 -3.13 -10.70
C GLU A 303 9.81 -2.60 -12.08
N SER A 304 10.43 -1.42 -12.11
CA SER A 304 11.05 -0.86 -13.30
C SER A 304 12.55 -0.89 -13.10
N ARG A 305 13.28 -1.42 -14.07
CA ARG A 305 14.72 -1.26 -14.12
C ARG A 305 15.13 -0.65 -15.44
N LEU A 306 16.06 0.29 -15.33
CA LEU A 306 16.77 0.78 -16.48
C LEU A 306 18.03 -0.01 -16.71
N ARG A 307 18.31 -0.23 -17.99
CA ARG A 307 19.57 -0.80 -18.43
C ARG A 307 20.68 0.16 -18.00
N SER A 308 21.56 -0.28 -17.11
CA SER A 308 22.85 0.39 -16.96
C SER A 308 23.55 0.29 -18.31
N GLU A 309 23.68 1.41 -19.03
CA GLU A 309 24.64 1.46 -20.12
C GLU A 309 26.00 1.12 -19.50
N LYS A 310 26.59 0.01 -19.96
CA LYS A 310 27.96 -0.33 -19.61
C LYS A 310 28.83 0.82 -20.09
N VAL A 311 29.42 1.57 -19.17
CA VAL A 311 30.61 2.38 -19.44
C VAL A 311 31.81 1.44 -19.39
#